data_AF-A0A3B9NPR9-F1
#
_entry.id   AF-A0A3B9NPR9-F1
#
_cell.length_a   1.000
_cell.length_b   1.000
_cell.length_c   1.000
_cell.angle_alpha   90.00
_cell.angle_beta   90.00
_cell.angle_gamma   90.00
#
_symmetry.space_group_name_H-M   'P 1'
#
loop_
_entity.id
_entity.type
_entity.pdbx_description
1 polymer ?
#
loop_
_entity_poly.entity_id
_entity_poly.type
_entity_poly.pdbx_seq_one_letter_code
_entity_poly.pdbx_strand_id
1 'polypeptide(L)'
;MHGDIEVFVDDLSLRTEDDSDIEKQADEWANEALIPTEIWEDEPARFAPSVANVIALSQRLEISPAAIAGRIRYENQDYRLLSQLVGNGEVRKHFKEFVD
;
A
#
# COMPACT_ATOMS: atom_id res chain seq x y z
N MET A 1 -23.08 -27.74 -9.36
CA MET A 1 -21.86 -26.92 -9.15
C MET A 1 -22.26 -25.79 -8.22
N HIS A 2 -22.05 -25.96 -6.92
CA HIS A 2 -21.94 -24.81 -6.04
C HIS A 2 -20.52 -24.31 -6.29
N GLY A 3 -20.39 -23.18 -7.00
CA GLY A 3 -19.12 -22.48 -7.05
C GLY A 3 -18.95 -21.85 -5.68
N ASP A 4 -18.10 -22.43 -4.86
CA ASP A 4 -17.65 -21.77 -3.64
C ASP A 4 -16.98 -20.47 -4.08
N ILE A 5 -17.66 -19.35 -3.82
CA ILE A 5 -17.11 -18.03 -4.06
C ILE A 5 -16.15 -17.81 -2.90
N GLU A 6 -14.85 -17.97 -3.14
CA GLU A 6 -13.82 -17.46 -2.24
C GLU A 6 -13.94 -15.93 -2.24
N VAL A 7 -14.32 -15.38 -1.09
CA VAL A 7 -14.46 -13.95 -0.87
C VAL A 7 -13.26 -13.49 -0.05
N PHE A 8 -12.42 -12.65 -0.65
CA PHE A 8 -11.35 -11.97 0.06
C PHE A 8 -11.92 -10.71 0.73
N VAL A 9 -11.91 -10.68 2.06
CA VAL A 9 -12.40 -9.56 2.86
C VAL A 9 -11.20 -8.88 3.51
N ASP A 10 -11.08 -7.55 3.36
CA ASP A 10 -10.04 -6.69 3.96
C ASP A 10 -10.23 -6.50 5.49
N ASP A 11 -10.69 -7.55 6.18
CA ASP A 11 -10.79 -7.56 7.63
C ASP A 11 -9.54 -8.23 8.21
N LEU A 12 -8.54 -7.40 8.51
CA LEU A 12 -7.27 -7.79 9.12
C LEU A 12 -7.42 -8.55 10.46
N SER A 13 -8.63 -8.56 11.06
CA SER A 13 -8.92 -9.24 12.32
C SER A 13 -9.46 -10.68 12.17
N LEU A 14 -9.82 -11.10 10.95
CA LEU A 14 -10.46 -12.40 10.68
C LEU A 14 -9.56 -13.41 9.95
N ARG A 15 -8.25 -13.17 9.89
CA ARG A 15 -7.30 -14.02 9.16
C ARG A 15 -7.26 -15.45 9.70
N THR A 16 -7.64 -16.42 8.89
CA THR A 16 -7.30 -17.83 9.11
C THR A 16 -5.91 -18.16 8.53
N GLU A 17 -5.30 -19.29 8.91
CA GLU A 17 -3.96 -19.65 8.41
C GLU A 17 -3.93 -19.79 6.87
N ASP A 18 -5.00 -20.28 6.24
CA ASP A 18 -5.09 -20.42 4.78
C ASP A 18 -5.27 -19.06 4.07
N ASP A 19 -6.02 -18.11 4.65
CA ASP A 19 -6.18 -16.76 4.09
C ASP A 19 -4.84 -16.01 4.06
N SER A 20 -3.98 -16.26 5.06
CA SER A 20 -2.68 -15.58 5.20
C SER A 20 -1.72 -15.86 4.04
N ASP A 21 -1.73 -17.07 3.48
CA ASP A 21 -0.80 -17.42 2.39
C ASP A 21 -1.23 -16.80 1.06
N ILE A 22 -2.54 -16.77 0.79
CA ILE A 22 -3.09 -16.15 -0.43
C ILE A 22 -2.94 -14.63 -0.37
N GLU A 23 -3.26 -14.00 0.77
CA GLU A 23 -3.05 -12.56 0.97
C GLU A 23 -1.58 -12.20 0.79
N LYS A 24 -0.66 -12.98 1.35
CA LYS A 24 0.77 -12.75 1.19
C LYS A 24 1.19 -12.84 -0.28
N GLN A 25 0.71 -13.85 -1.00
CA GLN A 25 1.01 -13.99 -2.42
C GLN A 25 0.41 -12.84 -3.25
N ALA A 26 -0.78 -12.37 -2.90
CA ALA A 26 -1.40 -11.20 -3.53
C ALA A 26 -0.60 -9.91 -3.26
N ASP A 27 -0.13 -9.71 -2.02
CA ASP A 27 0.73 -8.58 -1.66
C ASP A 27 2.06 -8.63 -2.41
N GLU A 28 2.69 -9.81 -2.53
CA GLU A 28 3.91 -10.01 -3.31
C GLU A 28 3.69 -9.65 -4.78
N TRP A 29 2.59 -10.12 -5.40
CA TRP A 29 2.26 -9.80 -6.78
C TRP A 29 1.95 -8.31 -6.99
N ALA A 30 1.21 -7.69 -6.07
CA ALA A 30 0.92 -6.27 -6.14
C ALA A 30 2.19 -5.42 -6.01
N ASN A 31 3.08 -5.78 -5.10
CA ASN A 31 4.37 -5.09 -4.93
C ASN A 31 5.23 -5.20 -6.17
N GLU A 32 5.35 -6.40 -6.76
CA GLU A 32 6.14 -6.62 -7.97
C GLU A 32 5.54 -5.91 -9.20
N ALA A 33 4.21 -5.95 -9.35
CA ALA A 33 3.52 -5.27 -10.44
C ALA A 33 3.60 -3.74 -10.35
N LEU A 34 3.62 -3.18 -9.15
CA LEU A 34 3.76 -1.75 -8.93
C LEU A 34 5.24 -1.34 -8.98
N ILE A 35 6.05 -1.80 -8.03
CA ILE A 35 7.44 -1.38 -7.90
C ILE A 35 8.31 -2.64 -7.99
N PRO A 36 8.76 -3.02 -9.20
CA PRO A 36 9.53 -4.23 -9.42
C PRO A 36 10.72 -4.33 -8.48
N THR A 37 11.00 -5.53 -7.99
CA THR A 37 12.03 -5.74 -6.97
C THR A 37 13.41 -5.28 -7.46
N GLU A 38 13.72 -5.46 -8.75
CA GLU A 38 14.99 -5.01 -9.34
C GLU A 38 15.15 -3.49 -9.33
N ILE A 39 14.04 -2.75 -9.36
CA ILE A 39 14.06 -1.29 -9.22
C ILE A 39 14.11 -0.91 -7.73
N TRP A 40 13.33 -1.60 -6.91
CA TRP A 40 13.18 -1.26 -5.49
C TRP A 40 14.48 -1.42 -4.70
N GLU A 41 15.24 -2.48 -4.97
CA GLU A 41 16.43 -2.80 -4.19
C GLU A 41 17.48 -1.69 -4.21
N ASP A 42 17.61 -0.94 -5.31
CA ASP A 42 18.59 0.13 -5.47
C ASP A 42 18.00 1.55 -5.33
N GLU A 43 16.71 1.66 -4.98
CA GLU A 43 16.00 2.94 -5.03
C GLU A 43 16.34 3.84 -3.83
N PRO A 44 16.73 5.12 -4.06
CA PRO A 44 16.95 6.08 -2.98
C PRO A 44 15.77 6.25 -2.01
N ALA A 45 14.53 6.11 -2.48
CA ALA A 45 13.34 6.16 -1.63
C ALA A 45 13.30 5.07 -0.55
N ARG A 46 13.95 3.92 -0.78
CA ARG A 46 14.07 2.81 0.19
C ARG A 46 15.06 3.13 1.30
N PHE A 47 16.25 3.62 0.95
CA PHE A 47 17.35 3.84 1.90
C PHE A 47 17.37 5.21 2.56
N ALA A 48 16.88 6.22 1.85
CA ALA A 48 16.77 7.59 2.34
C ALA A 48 15.33 8.11 2.11
N PRO A 49 14.35 7.64 2.90
CA PRO A 49 12.96 8.06 2.76
C PRO A 49 12.82 9.58 2.83
N SER A 50 12.38 10.19 1.74
CA SER A 50 12.08 11.61 1.67
C SER A 50 10.99 11.85 0.64
N VAL A 51 10.26 12.96 0.80
CA VAL A 51 9.21 13.37 -0.15
C VAL A 51 9.78 13.52 -1.55
N ALA A 52 10.99 14.10 -1.68
CA ALA A 52 11.64 14.27 -2.97
C ALA A 52 11.92 12.92 -3.66
N ASN A 53 12.47 11.95 -2.94
CA ASN A 53 12.77 10.63 -3.49
C ASN A 53 11.49 9.87 -3.89
N VAL A 54 10.45 9.95 -3.05
CA VAL A 54 9.16 9.32 -3.37
C VAL A 54 8.51 9.93 -4.61
N ILE A 55 8.52 11.26 -4.74
CA ILE A 55 7.97 11.94 -5.90
C ILE A 55 8.77 11.61 -7.17
N ALA A 56 10.11 11.56 -7.07
CA ALA A 56 10.96 11.19 -8.20
C ALA A 56 10.66 9.75 -8.69
N LEU A 57 10.51 8.79 -7.77
CA LEU A 57 10.14 7.43 -8.12
C LEU A 57 8.72 7.34 -8.69
N SER A 58 7.77 8.05 -8.07
CA SER A 58 6.38 8.13 -8.52
C SER A 58 6.28 8.59 -9.97
N GLN A 59 6.99 9.65 -10.33
CA GLN A 59 7.02 10.17 -11.69
C GLN A 59 7.68 9.20 -12.66
N ARG A 60 8.74 8.52 -12.22
CA ARG A 60 9.49 7.55 -13.06
C ARG A 60 8.69 6.29 -13.37
N LEU A 61 7.89 5.81 -12.42
CA LEU A 61 7.11 4.58 -12.56
C LEU A 61 5.62 4.81 -12.86
N GLU A 62 5.18 6.08 -12.91
CA GLU A 62 3.77 6.47 -13.07
C GLU A 62 2.84 5.89 -11.98
N ILE A 63 3.36 5.79 -10.76
CA ILE A 63 2.64 5.24 -9.59
C ILE A 63 2.31 6.34 -8.61
N SER A 64 1.18 6.22 -7.92
CA SER A 64 0.80 7.18 -6.88
C SER A 64 1.86 7.29 -5.78
N PRO A 65 2.27 8.51 -5.37
CA PRO A 65 3.17 8.72 -4.24
C PRO A 65 2.69 8.03 -2.96
N ALA A 66 1.37 7.90 -2.78
CA ALA A 66 0.76 7.26 -1.63
C ALA A 66 1.09 5.76 -1.55
N ALA A 67 1.13 5.07 -2.70
CA ALA A 67 1.45 3.64 -2.76
C ALA A 67 2.91 3.38 -2.39
N ILE A 68 3.84 4.17 -2.94
CA ILE A 68 5.26 4.11 -2.61
C ILE A 68 5.49 4.44 -1.13
N ALA A 69 4.88 5.52 -0.63
CA ALA A 69 4.96 5.88 0.78
C ALA A 69 4.37 4.79 1.68
N GLY A 70 3.32 4.09 1.24
CA GLY A 70 2.75 2.92 1.90
C GLY A 70 3.79 1.80 2.09
N ARG A 71 4.44 1.37 1.01
CA ARG A 71 5.49 0.34 1.05
C ARG A 71 6.64 0.72 1.99
N ILE A 72 7.12 1.96 1.92
CA ILE A 72 8.18 2.48 2.82
C ILE A 72 7.77 2.36 4.28
N ARG A 73 6.55 2.80 4.62
CA ARG A 73 6.03 2.76 6.01
C ARG A 73 5.92 1.32 6.51
N TYR A 74 5.47 0.40 5.66
CA TYR A 74 5.37 -1.02 5.96
C TYR A 74 6.76 -1.65 6.20
N GLU A 75 7.70 -1.49 5.26
CA GLU A 75 9.05 -2.09 5.39
C GLU A 75 9.83 -1.53 6.59
N ASN A 76 9.64 -0.25 6.93
CA ASN A 76 10.28 0.38 8.09
C ASN A 76 9.51 0.18 9.41
N GLN A 77 8.30 -0.38 9.38
CA GLN A 77 7.38 -0.45 10.52
C GLN A 77 7.15 0.91 11.21
N ASP A 78 7.26 2.02 10.47
CA ASP A 78 7.05 3.39 10.97
C ASP A 78 6.00 4.12 10.14
N TYR A 79 4.76 4.05 10.63
CA TYR A 79 3.59 4.67 9.99
C TYR A 79 3.51 6.18 10.16
N ARG A 80 4.47 6.82 10.84
CA ARG A 80 4.57 8.29 10.94
C ARG A 80 5.35 8.87 9.75
N LEU A 81 6.20 8.06 9.10
CA LEU A 81 6.95 8.46 7.92
C LEU A 81 6.00 8.90 6.81
N LEU A 82 6.39 9.96 6.10
CA LEU A 82 5.74 10.41 4.86
C LEU A 82 4.22 10.61 4.98
N SER A 83 3.73 10.95 6.18
CA SER A 83 2.30 11.09 6.50
C SER A 83 1.57 12.07 5.58
N GLN A 84 2.28 13.09 5.08
CA GLN A 84 1.80 14.06 4.10
C GLN A 84 1.51 13.47 2.71
N LEU A 85 2.01 12.27 2.39
CA LEU A 85 1.81 11.61 1.09
C LEU A 85 0.66 10.59 1.11
N VAL A 86 0.11 10.26 2.27
CA VAL A 86 -0.90 9.18 2.43
C VAL A 86 -2.32 9.70 2.71
N GLY A 87 -2.61 10.95 2.31
CA GLY A 87 -3.98 11.48 2.29
C GLY A 87 -4.74 11.41 3.62
N ASN A 88 -4.05 11.64 4.75
CA ASN A 88 -4.66 11.55 6.06
C ASN A 88 -5.82 12.57 6.19
N GLY A 89 -7.02 12.08 6.51
CA GLY A 89 -8.21 12.91 6.65
C GLY A 89 -8.88 13.32 5.33
N GLU A 90 -8.36 12.89 4.18
CA GLU A 90 -8.96 13.22 2.86
C GLU A 90 -10.25 12.45 2.60
N VAL A 91 -10.31 11.18 3.00
CA VAL A 91 -11.46 10.29 2.79
C VAL A 91 -12.75 10.86 3.41
N ARG A 92 -12.65 11.43 4.63
CA ARG A 92 -13.81 11.97 5.37
C ARG A 92 -14.52 13.10 4.60
N LYS A 93 -13.80 13.88 3.81
CA LYS A 93 -14.34 15.02 3.05
C LYS A 93 -15.31 14.60 1.94
N HIS A 94 -15.27 13.33 1.54
CA HIS A 94 -16.14 12.79 0.50
C HIS A 94 -17.44 12.19 1.03
N PHE A 95 -17.60 12.07 2.35
CA PHE A 95 -18.85 11.62 2.96
C PHE A 95 -19.72 12.83 3.32
N LYS A 96 -21.02 12.75 3.00
CA LYS A 96 -21.99 13.74 3.48
C LYS A 96 -22.07 13.63 5.00
N GLU A 97 -22.04 14.76 5.71
CA GLU A 97 -22.40 14.77 7.12
C GLU A 97 -23.84 14.26 7.23
N PHE A 98 -24.03 13.13 7.91
CA PHE A 98 -25.36 12.73 8.33
C PHE A 98 -25.78 13.75 9.39
N VAL A 99 -26.68 14.65 8.99
CA VAL A 99 -27.41 15.49 9.92
C VAL A 99 -28.54 14.63 10.47
N ASP A 100 -28.56 14.43 11.80
CA ASP A 100 -29.63 13.74 12.54
C ASP A 100 -31.02 14.36 12.27
#